data_AF-A0A7C5E3E6-F1
#
_entry.id   AF-A0A7C5E3E6-F1
#
_cell.length_a   1.000
_cell.length_b   1.000
_cell.length_c   1.000
_cell.angle_alpha   90.00
_cell.angle_beta   90.00
_cell.angle_gamma   90.00
#
_symmetry.space_group_name_H-M   'P 1'
#
loop_
_entity.id
_entity.type
_entity.pdbx_description
1 polymer ?
#
loop_
_entity_poly.entity_id
_entity_poly.type
_entity_poly.pdbx_seq_one_letter_code
_entity_poly.pdbx_strand_id
1 'polypeptide(L)'
;MELVKVNFTYLSIVLSLFIGVLIGIVLQKYYRIGRILKILGLRIRTIIQPQIYSPTPGQPDEVMDEGKLRMAQARQVSRINRSEYGRVIHIYGDSIARGWGFGVFEYKNPLNRIQDIAQMLLRDNGVSKQELFFRFAWTQDVKRISQELNSGMIKDGDVVVFEDAGPHEDNVEQRRQRFLAIKETVKKSRREVSLVLTTMFDYWPTPLYYNSEYDALIGDSGMTMNQVVLEIAADGYPSVLDWNKQMDQAVEALRLFGVSPMHRDGVHPNIFGNFLLAASLLNHIGIPISNYDSVKQEFKKLRPASYTQLQWAKPLSEARLEQILQTLFEIGNSG
;
A
#
# COMPACT_ATOMS: atom_id res chain seq x y z
N MET A 1 -41.07 60.10 -2.97
CA MET A 1 -39.94 59.28 -2.49
C MET A 1 -39.61 58.28 -3.58
N GLU A 2 -38.69 58.62 -4.47
CA GLU A 2 -38.21 57.69 -5.50
C GLU A 2 -37.22 56.70 -4.85
N LEU A 3 -37.58 55.43 -4.84
CA LEU A 3 -36.69 54.34 -4.42
C LEU A 3 -35.65 54.13 -5.52
N VAL A 4 -34.41 54.51 -5.22
CA VAL A 4 -33.23 54.23 -6.04
C VAL A 4 -33.13 52.71 -6.24
N LYS A 5 -33.39 52.24 -7.46
CA LYS A 5 -33.12 50.85 -7.86
C LYS A 5 -31.62 50.64 -7.88
N VAL A 6 -31.08 50.12 -6.77
CA VAL A 6 -29.68 49.67 -6.72
C VAL A 6 -29.52 48.50 -7.67
N ASN A 7 -28.63 48.65 -8.64
CA ASN A 7 -28.32 47.62 -9.63
C ASN A 7 -27.54 46.49 -8.94
N PHE A 8 -28.26 45.44 -8.53
CA PHE A 8 -27.71 44.27 -7.82
C PHE A 8 -26.53 43.60 -8.55
N THR A 9 -26.49 43.70 -9.88
CA THR A 9 -25.38 43.20 -10.70
C THR A 9 -24.09 43.91 -10.35
N TYR A 10 -24.14 45.25 -10.22
CA TYR A 10 -22.97 46.06 -9.90
C TYR A 10 -22.47 45.78 -8.47
N LEU A 11 -23.40 45.62 -7.52
CA LEU A 11 -23.05 45.27 -6.14
C LEU A 11 -22.35 43.89 -6.05
N SER A 12 -22.80 42.90 -6.82
CA SER A 12 -22.19 41.56 -6.82
C SER A 12 -20.77 41.54 -7.41
N ILE A 13 -20.52 42.36 -8.44
CA ILE A 13 -19.20 42.49 -9.07
C ILE A 13 -18.22 43.15 -8.09
N VAL A 14 -18.63 44.24 -7.45
CA VAL A 14 -17.81 44.94 -6.46
C VAL A 14 -17.50 44.03 -5.27
N LEU A 15 -18.48 43.27 -4.78
CA LEU A 15 -18.27 42.33 -3.67
C LEU A 15 -17.30 41.21 -4.03
N SER A 16 -17.42 40.65 -5.25
CA SER A 16 -16.54 39.57 -5.72
C SER A 16 -15.08 40.03 -5.87
N LEU A 17 -14.87 41.25 -6.40
CA LEU A 17 -13.53 41.85 -6.48
C LEU A 17 -12.94 42.11 -5.09
N PHE A 18 -13.76 42.59 -4.14
CA PHE A 18 -13.30 42.84 -2.78
C PHE A 18 -12.87 41.55 -2.07
N ILE A 19 -13.64 40.46 -2.23
CA ILE A 19 -13.29 39.14 -1.68
C ILE A 19 -12.00 38.60 -2.31
N GLY A 20 -11.84 38.71 -3.64
CA GLY A 20 -10.63 38.27 -4.34
C GLY A 20 -9.37 39.00 -3.86
N VAL A 21 -9.46 40.32 -3.66
CA VAL A 21 -8.35 41.12 -3.10
C VAL A 21 -8.04 40.71 -1.67
N LEU A 22 -9.05 40.46 -0.83
CA LEU A 22 -8.85 40.04 0.56
C LEU A 22 -8.15 38.67 0.63
N ILE A 23 -8.58 37.70 -0.20
CA ILE A 23 -7.94 36.38 -0.32
C ILE A 23 -6.49 36.53 -0.78
N GLY A 24 -6.23 37.37 -1.79
CA GLY A 24 -4.88 37.65 -2.28
C GLY A 24 -3.95 38.22 -1.21
N ILE A 25 -4.42 39.18 -0.41
CA ILE A 25 -3.66 39.78 0.70
C ILE A 25 -3.36 38.73 1.77
N VAL A 26 -4.34 37.91 2.13
CA VAL A 26 -4.17 36.84 3.13
C VAL A 26 -3.14 35.81 2.64
N LEU A 27 -3.26 35.33 1.41
CA LEU A 27 -2.31 34.37 0.82
C LEU A 27 -0.90 34.95 0.71
N GLN A 28 -0.75 36.21 0.30
CA GLN A 28 0.55 36.88 0.21
C GLN A 28 1.21 37.06 1.59
N LYS A 29 0.42 37.33 2.63
CA LYS A 29 0.89 37.40 4.01
C LYS A 29 1.35 36.02 4.52
N TYR A 30 0.59 34.96 4.25
CA TYR A 30 1.00 33.58 4.57
C TYR A 30 2.25 33.15 3.82
N TYR A 31 2.37 33.51 2.54
CA TYR A 31 3.56 33.21 1.73
C TYR A 31 4.82 33.92 2.27
N ARG A 32 4.72 35.21 2.62
CA ARG A 32 5.82 35.96 3.24
C ARG A 32 6.22 35.38 4.60
N ILE A 33 5.24 34.98 5.42
CA ILE A 33 5.50 34.33 6.71
C ILE A 33 6.21 32.98 6.50
N GLY A 34 5.73 32.14 5.57
CA GLY A 34 6.38 30.86 5.25
C GLY A 34 7.83 31.02 4.77
N ARG A 35 8.10 32.07 3.98
CA ARG A 35 9.46 32.37 3.48
C ARG A 35 10.39 32.89 4.58
N ILE A 36 9.90 33.74 5.48
CA ILE A 36 10.66 34.24 6.65
C ILE A 36 10.98 33.10 7.62
N LEU A 37 10.04 32.18 7.85
CA LEU A 37 10.23 31.02 8.72
C LEU A 37 11.24 30.02 8.14
N LYS A 38 11.25 29.85 6.81
CA LYS A 38 12.24 29.03 6.10
C LYS A 38 13.65 29.63 6.15
N ILE A 39 13.78 30.97 6.11
CA ILE A 39 15.06 31.69 6.23
C ILE A 39 15.58 31.70 7.67
N LEU A 40 14.69 31.79 8.67
CA LEU A 40 15.07 31.86 10.09
C LEU A 40 15.33 30.48 10.73
N GLY A 41 15.25 29.37 9.99
CA GLY A 41 15.46 28.02 10.53
C GLY A 41 14.47 27.61 11.64
N LEU A 42 13.42 28.40 11.86
CA LEU A 42 12.43 28.19 12.91
C LEU A 42 11.43 27.14 12.43
N ARG A 43 11.67 25.89 12.81
CA ARG A 43 10.68 24.81 12.78
C ARG A 43 9.50 25.22 13.67
N ILE A 44 8.47 25.84 13.10
CA ILE A 44 7.17 25.93 13.76
C ILE A 44 6.62 24.51 13.84
N ARG A 45 6.70 23.92 15.04
CA ARG A 45 5.83 22.82 15.45
C ARG A 45 4.41 23.36 15.37
N THR A 46 3.67 22.97 14.34
CA THR A 46 2.24 23.19 14.28
C THR A 46 1.61 22.51 15.51
N ILE A 47 0.92 23.30 16.33
CA ILE A 47 0.19 22.86 17.53
C ILE A 47 -1.11 22.19 17.07
N ILE A 48 -0.97 21.08 16.34
CA ILE A 48 -1.94 19.98 16.24
C ILE A 48 -1.05 18.74 16.00
N GLN A 49 -0.25 18.35 16.99
CA GLN A 49 0.19 16.96 17.03
C GLN A 49 -1.01 16.16 17.55
N PRO A 50 -1.61 15.22 16.77
CA PRO A 50 -2.31 14.14 17.43
C PRO A 50 -1.29 13.52 18.38
N GLN A 51 -1.68 13.25 19.64
CA GLN A 51 -0.78 12.68 20.64
C GLN A 51 0.03 11.56 19.99
N ILE A 52 1.29 11.84 19.69
CA ILE A 52 2.23 10.82 19.24
C ILE A 52 2.37 9.95 20.46
N TYR A 53 1.73 8.79 20.40
CA TYR A 53 1.91 7.74 21.38
C TYR A 53 3.40 7.44 21.39
N SER A 54 4.11 7.96 22.39
CA SER A 54 5.45 7.49 22.71
C SER A 54 5.31 6.00 22.99
N PRO A 55 6.03 5.12 22.28
CA PRO A 55 6.05 3.72 22.65
C PRO A 55 6.39 3.62 24.13
N THR A 56 5.62 2.82 24.87
CA THR A 56 5.80 2.64 26.30
C THR A 56 7.26 2.24 26.55
N PRO A 57 8.05 2.99 27.34
CA PRO A 57 9.40 2.59 27.68
C PRO A 57 9.34 1.23 28.38
N GLY A 58 9.89 0.18 27.76
CA GLY A 58 9.97 -1.14 28.36
C GLY A 58 9.29 -2.29 27.62
N GLN A 59 8.74 -2.11 26.41
CA GLN A 59 8.70 -3.25 25.49
C GLN A 59 10.10 -3.40 24.90
N PRO A 60 10.82 -4.52 25.16
CA PRO A 60 12.08 -4.74 24.48
C PRO A 60 11.77 -4.73 22.98
N ASP A 61 12.51 -3.91 22.24
CA ASP A 61 12.81 -4.25 20.86
C ASP A 61 13.51 -5.61 20.96
N GLU A 62 12.75 -6.70 20.95
CA GLU A 62 13.29 -7.98 20.54
C GLU A 62 13.70 -7.75 19.09
N VAL A 63 14.94 -7.29 18.92
CA VAL A 63 15.73 -7.42 17.72
C VAL A 63 15.80 -8.93 17.48
N MET A 64 14.73 -9.46 16.90
CA MET A 64 14.69 -10.83 16.48
C MET A 64 15.84 -11.00 15.51
N ASP A 65 16.68 -11.98 15.79
CA ASP A 65 17.74 -12.44 14.91
C ASP A 65 17.12 -12.77 13.53
N GLU A 66 17.20 -11.81 12.61
CA GLU A 66 16.65 -11.94 11.25
C GLU A 66 17.17 -13.20 10.56
N GLY A 67 18.38 -13.65 10.92
CA GLY A 67 18.99 -14.87 10.43
C GLY A 67 18.18 -16.12 10.80
N LYS A 68 17.75 -16.25 12.05
CA LYS A 68 16.92 -17.39 12.50
C LYS A 68 15.55 -17.40 11.83
N LEU A 69 14.96 -16.23 11.60
CA LEU A 69 13.65 -16.10 10.97
C LEU A 69 13.70 -16.41 9.47
N ARG A 70 14.73 -15.91 8.77
CA ARG A 70 15.02 -16.28 7.36
C ARG A 70 15.22 -17.78 7.22
N MET A 71 15.93 -18.42 8.16
CA MET A 71 16.11 -19.88 8.16
C MET A 71 14.80 -20.65 8.40
N ALA A 72 13.93 -20.20 9.30
CA ALA A 72 12.65 -20.85 9.56
C ALA A 72 11.70 -20.76 8.35
N GLN A 73 11.66 -19.62 7.67
CA GLN A 73 10.87 -19.44 6.45
C GLN A 73 11.44 -20.20 5.25
N ALA A 74 12.78 -20.21 5.07
CA ALA A 74 13.42 -21.04 4.06
C ALA A 74 13.10 -22.55 4.24
N ARG A 75 12.97 -23.02 5.49
CA ARG A 75 12.53 -24.38 5.83
C ARG A 75 11.04 -24.63 5.60
N GLN A 76 10.19 -23.60 5.65
CA GLN A 76 8.76 -23.74 5.36
C GLN A 76 8.51 -23.78 3.84
N VAL A 77 9.30 -23.02 3.07
CA VAL A 77 9.28 -23.01 1.60
C VAL A 77 9.78 -24.34 1.00
N SER A 78 10.75 -25.01 1.63
CA SER A 78 11.27 -26.31 1.16
C SER A 78 10.32 -27.50 1.38
N ARG A 79 9.10 -27.26 1.90
CA ARG A 79 8.09 -28.31 2.17
C ARG A 79 6.84 -28.22 1.29
N ILE A 80 6.76 -27.24 0.39
CA ILE A 80 5.61 -27.14 -0.51
C ILE A 80 5.79 -28.17 -1.62
N ASN A 81 4.95 -29.19 -1.61
CA ASN A 81 4.86 -30.14 -2.70
C ASN A 81 4.12 -29.47 -3.88
N ARG A 82 4.88 -28.89 -4.82
CA ARG A 82 4.34 -28.17 -5.99
C ARG A 82 3.37 -29.01 -6.83
N SER A 83 3.34 -30.34 -6.69
CA SER A 83 2.39 -31.22 -7.36
C SER A 83 0.96 -31.16 -6.81
N GLU A 84 0.74 -30.56 -5.64
CA GLU A 84 -0.58 -30.45 -4.98
C GLU A 84 -1.39 -29.23 -5.44
N TYR A 85 -0.78 -28.36 -6.25
CA TYR A 85 -1.34 -27.07 -6.65
C TYR A 85 -1.29 -26.91 -8.17
N GLY A 86 -2.33 -26.32 -8.75
CA GLY A 86 -2.41 -25.93 -10.15
C GLY A 86 -1.55 -24.69 -10.39
N ARG A 87 -2.19 -23.53 -10.53
CA ARG A 87 -1.53 -22.23 -10.66
C ARG A 87 -1.07 -21.73 -9.28
N VAL A 88 0.11 -21.13 -9.22
CA VAL A 88 0.64 -20.53 -7.99
C VAL A 88 0.96 -19.06 -8.23
N ILE A 89 0.59 -18.22 -7.27
CA ILE A 89 0.95 -16.81 -7.21
C ILE A 89 2.08 -16.67 -6.20
N HIS A 90 3.27 -16.37 -6.71
CA HIS A 90 4.49 -16.19 -5.95
C HIS A 90 4.69 -14.71 -5.64
N ILE A 91 4.45 -14.31 -4.40
CA ILE A 91 4.69 -12.96 -3.92
C ILE A 91 6.09 -12.89 -3.32
N TYR A 92 6.99 -12.15 -3.97
CA TYR A 92 8.29 -11.78 -3.44
C TYR A 92 8.20 -10.35 -2.96
N GLY A 93 8.54 -10.12 -1.69
CA GLY A 93 8.42 -8.81 -1.09
C GLY A 93 9.03 -8.68 0.29
N ASP A 94 8.77 -7.55 0.94
CA ASP A 94 9.34 -7.18 2.23
C ASP A 94 8.33 -7.32 3.39
N SER A 95 8.41 -6.41 4.37
CA SER A 95 7.52 -6.38 5.52
C SER A 95 6.06 -6.13 5.13
N ILE A 96 5.78 -5.44 4.02
CA ILE A 96 4.42 -5.23 3.52
C ILE A 96 3.81 -6.57 3.13
N ALA A 97 4.45 -7.31 2.22
CA ALA A 97 3.97 -8.63 1.80
C ALA A 97 4.03 -9.69 2.92
N ARG A 98 4.95 -9.56 3.89
CA ARG A 98 5.01 -10.44 5.08
C ARG A 98 3.76 -10.34 5.96
N GLY A 99 3.13 -9.15 5.97
CA GLY A 99 1.89 -8.87 6.64
C GLY A 99 2.06 -8.23 8.02
N TRP A 100 1.77 -6.93 8.07
CA TRP A 100 1.86 -6.06 9.23
C TRP A 100 0.50 -5.42 9.57
N GLY A 101 -0.60 -6.08 9.17
CA GLY A 101 -1.97 -5.54 9.28
C GLY A 101 -2.37 -5.10 10.69
N PHE A 102 -1.79 -5.71 11.73
CA PHE A 102 -2.01 -5.35 13.15
C PHE A 102 -0.82 -4.65 13.81
N GLY A 103 0.19 -4.21 13.03
CA GLY A 103 1.41 -3.61 13.56
C GLY A 103 2.43 -4.61 14.12
N VAL A 104 2.20 -5.92 13.89
CA VAL A 104 3.05 -7.04 14.36
C VAL A 104 2.94 -8.21 13.39
N PHE A 105 4.05 -8.92 13.13
CA PHE A 105 4.08 -10.04 12.17
C PHE A 105 3.53 -11.36 12.74
N GLU A 106 3.61 -11.52 14.06
CA GLU A 106 3.33 -12.75 14.79
C GLU A 106 1.84 -12.93 15.07
N TYR A 107 1.03 -11.89 14.83
CA TYR A 107 -0.40 -11.94 15.08
C TYR A 107 -1.08 -12.93 14.14
N LYS A 108 -1.67 -13.98 14.73
CA LYS A 108 -2.28 -15.12 14.03
C LYS A 108 -3.72 -14.80 13.63
N ASN A 109 -3.92 -13.79 12.81
CA ASN A 109 -5.22 -13.49 12.21
C ASN A 109 -5.06 -13.40 10.68
N PRO A 110 -5.97 -14.00 9.89
CA PRO A 110 -5.84 -14.02 8.44
C PRO A 110 -5.91 -12.64 7.79
N LEU A 111 -6.46 -11.61 8.47
CA LEU A 111 -6.44 -10.22 8.00
C LEU A 111 -5.06 -9.56 8.09
N ASN A 112 -4.09 -10.21 8.74
CA ASN A 112 -2.75 -9.67 8.92
C ASN A 112 -1.93 -9.68 7.63
N ARG A 113 -2.27 -10.54 6.65
CA ARG A 113 -1.45 -10.78 5.45
C ARG A 113 -2.27 -10.78 4.17
N ILE A 114 -1.70 -10.21 3.11
CA ILE A 114 -2.31 -10.15 1.77
C ILE A 114 -2.66 -11.56 1.26
N GLN A 115 -1.74 -12.53 1.36
CA GLN A 115 -2.01 -13.89 0.86
C GLN A 115 -3.15 -14.60 1.58
N ASP A 116 -3.32 -14.36 2.88
CA ASP A 116 -4.33 -15.04 3.69
C ASP A 116 -5.72 -14.48 3.37
N ILE A 117 -5.82 -13.15 3.17
CA ILE A 117 -7.03 -12.51 2.68
C ILE A 117 -7.36 -12.97 1.26
N ALA A 118 -6.38 -12.96 0.36
CA ALA A 118 -6.61 -13.39 -1.02
C ALA A 118 -7.10 -14.85 -1.08
N GLN A 119 -6.57 -15.74 -0.23
CA GLN A 119 -7.04 -17.12 -0.13
C GLN A 119 -8.49 -17.22 0.40
N MET A 120 -8.92 -16.33 1.29
CA MET A 120 -10.32 -16.25 1.71
C MET A 120 -11.22 -15.80 0.56
N LEU A 121 -10.80 -14.78 -0.20
CA LEU A 121 -11.54 -14.30 -1.38
C LEU A 121 -11.68 -15.39 -2.44
N LEU A 122 -10.62 -16.13 -2.74
CA LEU A 122 -10.70 -17.29 -3.64
C LEU A 122 -11.74 -18.31 -3.18
N ARG A 123 -11.72 -18.68 -1.89
CA ARG A 123 -12.67 -19.64 -1.32
C ARG A 123 -14.12 -19.14 -1.43
N ASP A 124 -14.36 -17.88 -1.13
CA ASP A 124 -15.70 -17.27 -1.19
C ASP A 124 -16.26 -17.23 -2.61
N ASN A 125 -15.39 -17.33 -3.63
CA ASN A 125 -15.73 -17.33 -5.04
C ASN A 125 -15.50 -18.71 -5.70
N GLY A 126 -15.46 -19.79 -4.91
CA GLY A 126 -15.44 -21.16 -5.41
C GLY A 126 -14.10 -21.65 -5.95
N VAL A 127 -13.03 -20.86 -5.86
CA VAL A 127 -11.69 -21.25 -6.31
C VAL A 127 -11.01 -22.07 -5.22
N SER A 128 -10.72 -23.33 -5.53
CA SER A 128 -10.05 -24.24 -4.59
C SER A 128 -8.55 -23.96 -4.49
N LYS A 129 -7.92 -24.38 -3.37
CA LYS A 129 -6.46 -24.29 -3.22
C LYS A 129 -5.71 -25.12 -4.27
N GLN A 130 -6.30 -26.22 -4.73
CA GLN A 130 -5.74 -27.05 -5.78
C GLN A 130 -5.76 -26.36 -7.13
N GLU A 131 -6.68 -25.43 -7.36
CA GLU A 131 -6.73 -24.63 -8.60
C GLU A 131 -5.73 -23.48 -8.54
N LEU A 132 -5.74 -22.72 -7.44
CA LEU A 132 -4.92 -21.54 -7.27
C LEU A 132 -4.46 -21.38 -5.81
N PHE A 133 -3.15 -21.18 -5.65
CA PHE A 133 -2.52 -21.03 -4.34
C PHE A 133 -1.60 -19.81 -4.26
N PHE A 134 -1.57 -19.17 -3.09
CA PHE A 134 -0.66 -18.07 -2.82
C PHE A 134 0.55 -18.54 -2.02
N ARG A 135 1.73 -18.12 -2.47
CA ARG A 135 2.99 -18.37 -1.77
C ARG A 135 3.73 -17.07 -1.59
N PHE A 136 4.07 -16.76 -0.35
CA PHE A 136 4.92 -15.64 0.00
C PHE A 136 6.37 -16.09 0.22
N ALA A 137 7.31 -15.28 -0.26
CA ALA A 137 8.72 -15.36 0.04
C ALA A 137 9.23 -13.99 0.50
N TRP A 138 9.73 -13.92 1.74
CA TRP A 138 10.31 -12.70 2.30
C TRP A 138 11.71 -12.45 1.75
N THR A 139 11.76 -11.94 0.53
CA THR A 139 13.01 -11.64 -0.18
C THR A 139 12.69 -10.85 -1.44
N GLN A 140 13.57 -9.91 -1.76
CA GLN A 140 13.61 -9.19 -3.04
C GLN A 140 14.80 -9.66 -3.90
N ASP A 141 15.45 -10.77 -3.53
CA ASP A 141 16.63 -11.27 -4.23
C ASP A 141 16.24 -11.98 -5.54
N VAL A 142 16.56 -11.35 -6.66
CA VAL A 142 16.34 -11.89 -8.01
C VAL A 142 17.00 -13.26 -8.20
N LYS A 143 18.12 -13.55 -7.51
CA LYS A 143 18.76 -14.87 -7.57
C LYS A 143 17.84 -15.97 -7.04
N ARG A 144 17.04 -15.67 -6.02
CA ARG A 144 16.08 -16.64 -5.47
C ARG A 144 15.01 -17.00 -6.50
N ILE A 145 14.50 -16.00 -7.22
CA ILE A 145 13.49 -16.22 -8.26
C ILE A 145 14.10 -17.06 -9.40
N SER A 146 15.32 -16.73 -9.83
CA SER A 146 16.06 -17.53 -10.82
C SER A 146 16.22 -18.99 -10.40
N GLN A 147 16.60 -19.25 -9.14
CA GLN A 147 16.71 -20.61 -8.60
C GLN A 147 15.38 -21.36 -8.60
N GLU A 148 14.27 -20.67 -8.32
CA GLU A 148 12.94 -21.27 -8.28
C GLU A 148 12.38 -21.55 -9.68
N LEU A 149 12.70 -20.72 -10.68
CA LEU A 149 12.44 -21.00 -12.10
C LEU A 149 13.22 -22.23 -12.59
N ASN A 150 14.51 -22.31 -12.24
CA ASN A 150 15.41 -23.39 -12.66
C ASN A 150 15.08 -24.73 -12.00
N SER A 151 14.66 -24.72 -10.73
CA SER A 151 14.24 -25.93 -10.00
C SER A 151 12.83 -26.40 -10.35
N GLY A 152 12.05 -25.62 -11.12
CA GLY A 152 10.66 -25.94 -11.47
C GLY A 152 9.67 -25.70 -10.32
N MET A 153 10.06 -24.93 -9.32
CA MET A 153 9.15 -24.45 -8.28
C MET A 153 8.17 -23.42 -8.85
N ILE A 154 8.66 -22.50 -9.69
CA ILE A 154 7.82 -21.67 -10.57
C ILE A 154 7.69 -22.41 -11.91
N LYS A 155 6.45 -22.61 -12.37
CA LYS A 155 6.09 -23.33 -13.61
C LYS A 155 5.29 -22.46 -14.57
N ASP A 156 5.04 -22.99 -15.76
CA ASP A 156 4.16 -22.35 -16.74
C ASP A 156 2.76 -22.15 -16.15
N GLY A 157 2.15 -21.00 -16.45
CA GLY A 157 0.88 -20.53 -15.89
C GLY A 157 0.99 -19.81 -14.55
N ASP A 158 2.10 -19.94 -13.81
CA ASP A 158 2.29 -19.26 -12.53
C ASP A 158 2.41 -17.75 -12.68
N VAL A 159 2.17 -17.03 -11.59
CA VAL A 159 2.35 -15.57 -11.50
C VAL A 159 3.47 -15.26 -10.54
N VAL A 160 4.41 -14.42 -10.95
CA VAL A 160 5.40 -13.80 -10.07
C VAL A 160 4.97 -12.36 -9.82
N VAL A 161 4.68 -12.05 -8.57
CA VAL A 161 4.43 -10.68 -8.10
C VAL A 161 5.70 -10.22 -7.39
N PHE A 162 6.27 -9.12 -7.87
CA PHE A 162 7.45 -8.51 -7.28
C PHE A 162 7.06 -7.19 -6.62
N GLU A 163 6.86 -7.27 -5.32
CA GLU A 163 6.66 -6.14 -4.41
C GLU A 163 8.03 -5.73 -3.86
N ASP A 164 8.38 -4.46 -3.99
CA ASP A 164 9.68 -3.99 -3.54
C ASP A 164 9.58 -2.56 -3.03
N ALA A 165 9.40 -2.35 -1.73
CA ALA A 165 9.53 -1.03 -1.12
C ALA A 165 10.99 -0.52 -1.15
N GLY A 166 11.96 -1.34 -1.52
CA GLY A 166 13.38 -1.01 -1.59
C GLY A 166 14.01 -0.77 -0.22
N PRO A 167 15.35 -0.84 -0.12
CA PRO A 167 16.07 -0.24 0.99
C PRO A 167 15.77 1.27 1.08
N HIS A 168 15.73 1.83 2.30
CA HIS A 168 15.46 3.26 2.50
C HIS A 168 16.51 4.21 1.92
N GLU A 169 17.68 3.69 1.54
CA GLU A 169 18.78 4.42 0.89
C GLU A 169 18.96 4.04 -0.58
N ASP A 170 18.01 3.29 -1.15
CA ASP A 170 18.07 2.89 -2.55
C ASP A 170 17.97 4.14 -3.46
N ASN A 171 18.65 4.11 -4.60
CA ASN A 171 18.54 5.16 -5.61
C ASN A 171 17.83 4.65 -6.86
N VAL A 172 17.38 5.59 -7.69
CA VAL A 172 16.61 5.31 -8.92
C VAL A 172 17.32 4.29 -9.82
N GLU A 173 18.63 4.38 -9.98
CA GLU A 173 19.39 3.50 -10.86
C GLU A 173 19.55 2.09 -10.28
N GLN A 174 19.83 1.97 -8.99
CA GLN A 174 19.91 0.68 -8.31
C GLN A 174 18.56 -0.06 -8.35
N ARG A 175 17.46 0.66 -8.08
CA ARG A 175 16.10 0.13 -8.25
C ARG A 175 15.84 -0.30 -9.69
N ARG A 176 16.15 0.56 -10.67
CA ARG A 176 16.01 0.25 -12.11
C ARG A 176 16.74 -1.03 -12.50
N GLN A 177 17.99 -1.18 -12.08
CA GLN A 177 18.79 -2.38 -12.36
C GLN A 177 18.16 -3.64 -11.78
N ARG A 178 17.58 -3.56 -10.58
CA ARG A 178 16.89 -4.68 -9.94
C ARG A 178 15.62 -5.09 -10.70
N PHE A 179 14.78 -4.12 -11.06
CA PHE A 179 13.56 -4.36 -11.84
C PHE A 179 13.84 -4.88 -13.26
N LEU A 180 14.90 -4.38 -13.91
CA LEU A 180 15.39 -4.94 -15.18
C LEU A 180 15.90 -6.38 -14.99
N ALA A 181 16.65 -6.65 -13.93
CA ALA A 181 17.19 -7.98 -13.67
C ALA A 181 16.08 -9.02 -13.48
N ILE A 182 14.99 -8.69 -12.77
CA ILE A 182 13.85 -9.60 -12.64
C ILE A 182 13.10 -9.78 -13.97
N LYS A 183 12.83 -8.70 -14.71
CA LYS A 183 12.21 -8.76 -16.05
C LYS A 183 12.99 -9.71 -16.96
N GLU A 184 14.30 -9.54 -17.03
CA GLU A 184 15.19 -10.37 -17.85
C GLU A 184 15.33 -11.80 -17.32
N THR A 185 15.33 -12.00 -16.01
CA THR A 185 15.34 -13.34 -15.39
C THR A 185 14.12 -14.16 -15.80
N VAL A 186 12.92 -13.58 -15.71
CA VAL A 186 11.69 -14.27 -16.11
C VAL A 186 11.69 -14.51 -17.62
N LYS A 187 12.03 -13.51 -18.45
CA LYS A 187 12.08 -13.68 -19.92
C LYS A 187 13.06 -14.78 -20.37
N LYS A 188 14.24 -14.85 -19.76
CA LYS A 188 15.27 -15.84 -20.10
C LYS A 188 14.90 -17.26 -19.69
N SER A 189 13.99 -17.44 -18.73
CA SER A 189 13.53 -18.76 -18.31
C SER A 189 12.79 -19.53 -19.41
N ARG A 190 12.29 -18.84 -20.44
CA ARG A 190 11.45 -19.38 -21.52
C ARG A 190 10.18 -20.10 -21.03
N ARG A 191 9.76 -19.82 -19.81
CA ARG A 191 8.51 -20.30 -19.22
C ARG A 191 7.38 -19.32 -19.52
N GLU A 192 6.15 -19.82 -19.61
CA GLU A 192 4.94 -19.00 -19.74
C GLU A 192 4.51 -18.50 -18.35
N VAL A 193 5.29 -17.59 -17.76
CA VAL A 193 5.06 -17.01 -16.43
C VAL A 193 4.62 -15.57 -16.58
N SER A 194 3.56 -15.17 -15.86
CA SER A 194 3.18 -13.75 -15.76
C SER A 194 4.06 -13.05 -14.73
N LEU A 195 4.67 -11.93 -15.10
CA LEU A 195 5.36 -11.05 -14.15
C LEU A 195 4.50 -9.80 -13.90
N VAL A 196 4.28 -9.51 -12.61
CA VAL A 196 3.59 -8.32 -12.11
C VAL A 196 4.57 -7.54 -11.25
N LEU A 197 4.80 -6.27 -11.58
CA LEU A 197 5.51 -5.34 -10.71
C LEU A 197 4.48 -4.48 -9.97
N THR A 198 4.79 -4.06 -8.75
CA THR A 198 3.92 -3.17 -7.99
C THR A 198 4.53 -1.77 -7.84
N THR A 199 3.71 -0.74 -7.94
CA THR A 199 4.08 0.58 -7.39
C THR A 199 3.93 0.55 -5.86
N MET A 200 4.60 1.46 -5.17
CA MET A 200 4.65 1.53 -3.71
C MET A 200 4.01 2.82 -3.21
N PHE A 201 3.48 2.78 -2.00
CA PHE A 201 2.77 3.88 -1.36
C PHE A 201 3.42 4.22 -0.03
N ASP A 202 3.30 5.47 0.36
CA ASP A 202 3.72 5.96 1.66
C ASP A 202 2.88 7.19 2.06
N TYR A 203 2.65 7.38 3.36
CA TYR A 203 1.80 8.46 3.86
C TYR A 203 2.32 9.05 5.15
N TRP A 204 2.21 10.36 5.31
CA TRP A 204 2.58 11.02 6.56
C TRP A 204 1.71 10.53 7.74
N PRO A 205 2.30 10.26 8.93
CA PRO A 205 3.71 10.41 9.27
C PRO A 205 4.54 9.17 8.95
N THR A 206 5.31 9.23 7.86
CA THR A 206 6.48 8.38 7.69
C THR A 206 7.62 8.95 8.55
N PRO A 207 8.32 8.13 9.35
CA PRO A 207 9.52 8.59 10.03
C PRO A 207 10.48 9.26 9.04
N LEU A 208 10.90 10.49 9.32
CA LEU A 208 11.76 11.32 8.46
C LEU A 208 13.10 10.67 8.07
N TYR A 209 13.49 9.56 8.70
CA TYR A 209 14.68 8.78 8.36
C TYR A 209 14.45 7.82 7.20
N TYR A 210 13.19 7.50 6.90
CA TYR A 210 12.83 6.77 5.71
C TYR A 210 12.70 7.80 4.58
N ASN A 211 13.72 7.91 3.73
CA ASN A 211 13.62 8.60 2.44
C ASN A 211 12.71 7.80 1.47
N SER A 212 11.66 7.17 1.99
CA SER A 212 10.75 6.27 1.28
C SER A 212 9.61 7.02 0.59
N GLU A 213 9.83 8.28 0.20
CA GLU A 213 8.85 9.06 -0.54
C GLU A 213 8.81 8.52 -1.98
N TYR A 214 7.96 7.52 -2.23
CA TYR A 214 7.94 6.79 -3.51
C TYR A 214 7.52 7.67 -4.69
N ASP A 215 6.83 8.77 -4.37
CA ASP A 215 6.36 9.79 -5.30
C ASP A 215 7.17 11.09 -5.24
N ALA A 216 8.20 11.17 -4.39
CA ALA A 216 9.13 12.28 -4.44
C ALA A 216 10.23 12.06 -5.48
N LEU A 217 10.71 13.18 -6.02
CA LEU A 217 11.85 13.18 -6.93
C LEU A 217 13.12 12.86 -6.14
N ILE A 218 13.86 11.84 -6.59
CA ILE A 218 15.07 11.37 -5.91
C ILE A 218 16.33 11.90 -6.61
N GLY A 219 17.11 12.68 -5.86
CA GLY A 219 18.39 13.24 -6.32
C GLY A 219 18.24 14.04 -7.61
N ASP A 220 19.29 14.02 -8.44
CA ASP A 220 19.34 14.74 -9.72
C ASP A 220 18.67 13.98 -10.87
N SER A 221 18.12 12.78 -10.61
CA SER A 221 17.49 11.95 -11.64
C SER A 221 16.21 12.59 -12.22
N GLY A 222 15.55 13.46 -11.45
CA GLY A 222 14.25 14.01 -11.81
C GLY A 222 13.15 12.94 -11.91
N MET A 223 13.36 11.76 -11.32
CA MET A 223 12.41 10.65 -11.33
C MET A 223 12.03 10.20 -9.92
N THR A 224 10.83 9.62 -9.80
CA THR A 224 10.37 8.93 -8.59
C THR A 224 10.62 7.42 -8.67
N MET A 225 10.58 6.71 -7.54
CA MET A 225 10.73 5.25 -7.53
C MET A 225 9.60 4.54 -8.29
N ASN A 226 8.37 5.08 -8.22
CA ASN A 226 7.23 4.53 -8.95
C ASN A 226 7.36 4.73 -10.46
N GLN A 227 7.93 5.86 -10.90
CA GLN A 227 8.18 6.10 -12.32
C GLN A 227 9.15 5.07 -12.93
N VAL A 228 10.13 4.58 -12.17
CA VAL A 228 11.01 3.49 -12.63
C VAL A 228 10.19 2.24 -12.95
N VAL A 229 9.26 1.85 -12.07
CA VAL A 229 8.41 0.66 -12.29
C VAL A 229 7.59 0.81 -13.58
N LEU A 230 6.97 1.98 -13.77
CA LEU A 230 6.19 2.28 -14.96
C LEU A 230 7.04 2.27 -16.24
N GLU A 231 8.26 2.82 -16.18
CA GLU A 231 9.18 2.82 -17.33
C GLU A 231 9.61 1.40 -17.73
N ILE A 232 9.93 0.54 -16.76
CA ILE A 232 10.32 -0.86 -17.03
C ILE A 232 9.20 -1.65 -17.72
N ALA A 233 7.94 -1.31 -17.43
CA ALA A 233 6.75 -1.93 -17.99
C ALA A 233 6.18 -1.22 -19.23
N ALA A 234 6.84 -0.16 -19.73
CA ALA A 234 6.29 0.68 -20.80
C ALA A 234 6.09 -0.04 -22.13
N ASP A 235 6.82 -1.14 -22.37
CA ASP A 235 6.65 -2.01 -23.55
C ASP A 235 5.51 -3.04 -23.39
N GLY A 236 4.73 -2.96 -22.31
CA GLY A 236 3.61 -3.85 -22.01
C GLY A 236 4.01 -5.13 -21.28
N TYR A 237 5.29 -5.32 -20.95
CA TYR A 237 5.74 -6.44 -20.11
C TYR A 237 6.93 -6.06 -19.23
N PRO A 238 6.89 -6.26 -17.91
CA PRO A 238 5.81 -6.88 -17.13
C PRO A 238 4.55 -6.02 -17.02
N SER A 239 3.46 -6.62 -16.52
CA SER A 239 2.29 -5.82 -16.13
C SER A 239 2.55 -5.07 -14.82
N VAL A 240 1.87 -3.94 -14.61
CA VAL A 240 1.99 -3.13 -13.38
C VAL A 240 0.68 -3.15 -12.61
N LEU A 241 0.77 -3.53 -11.34
CA LEU A 241 -0.29 -3.36 -10.37
C LEU A 241 -0.04 -2.07 -9.59
N ASP A 242 -0.83 -1.04 -9.88
CA ASP A 242 -0.64 0.30 -9.32
C ASP A 242 -1.24 0.46 -7.92
N TRP A 243 -0.60 -0.18 -6.94
CA TRP A 243 -1.01 -0.10 -5.53
C TRP A 243 -0.90 1.31 -4.96
N ASN A 244 0.02 2.14 -5.46
CA ASN A 244 0.11 3.55 -5.08
C ASN A 244 -1.21 4.29 -5.33
N LYS A 245 -1.68 4.27 -6.58
CA LYS A 245 -2.94 4.91 -6.96
C LYS A 245 -4.15 4.36 -6.21
N GLN A 246 -4.21 3.04 -6.00
CA GLN A 246 -5.33 2.42 -5.29
C GLN A 246 -5.35 2.80 -3.80
N MET A 247 -4.18 2.86 -3.17
CA MET A 247 -4.07 3.32 -1.79
C MET A 247 -4.43 4.80 -1.66
N ASP A 248 -4.08 5.65 -2.63
CA ASP A 248 -4.48 7.06 -2.65
C ASP A 248 -6.00 7.22 -2.68
N GLN A 249 -6.66 6.47 -3.56
CA GLN A 249 -8.11 6.44 -3.64
C GLN A 249 -8.73 5.95 -2.33
N ALA A 250 -8.17 4.92 -1.72
CA ALA A 250 -8.66 4.38 -0.46
C ALA A 250 -8.46 5.35 0.71
N VAL A 251 -7.31 6.02 0.81
CA VAL A 251 -7.06 7.04 1.85
C VAL A 251 -8.10 8.15 1.78
N GLU A 252 -8.35 8.68 0.58
CA GLU A 252 -9.35 9.76 0.42
C GLU A 252 -10.77 9.26 0.71
N ALA A 253 -11.16 8.09 0.20
CA ALA A 253 -12.49 7.53 0.42
C ALA A 253 -12.74 7.19 1.89
N LEU A 254 -11.74 6.63 2.59
CA LEU A 254 -11.86 6.24 3.99
C LEU A 254 -11.84 7.41 4.97
N ARG A 255 -11.38 8.59 4.54
CA ARG A 255 -11.39 9.82 5.36
C ARG A 255 -12.79 10.17 5.86
N LEU A 256 -13.83 9.96 5.06
CA LEU A 256 -15.24 10.19 5.44
C LEU A 256 -15.69 9.27 6.59
N PHE A 257 -15.06 8.09 6.70
CA PHE A 257 -15.31 7.14 7.77
C PHE A 257 -14.40 7.35 8.98
N GLY A 258 -13.49 8.33 8.95
CA GLY A 258 -12.54 8.58 10.02
C GLY A 258 -11.63 7.39 10.30
N VAL A 259 -11.34 6.57 9.28
CA VAL A 259 -10.40 5.46 9.32
C VAL A 259 -9.37 5.63 8.20
N SER A 260 -8.26 4.92 8.30
CA SER A 260 -7.20 4.89 7.30
C SER A 260 -6.95 3.44 6.87
N PRO A 261 -6.56 3.16 5.61
CA PRO A 261 -6.05 1.85 5.21
C PRO A 261 -4.59 1.62 5.65
N MET A 262 -3.93 2.65 6.19
CA MET A 262 -2.54 2.62 6.62
C MET A 262 -2.37 2.41 8.12
N HIS A 263 -1.26 1.80 8.48
CA HIS A 263 -0.73 1.85 9.83
C HIS A 263 -0.10 3.23 10.11
N ARG A 264 0.09 3.54 11.40
CA ARG A 264 0.57 4.86 11.86
C ARG A 264 2.01 5.19 11.50
N ASP A 265 2.78 4.18 11.07
CA ASP A 265 4.16 4.35 10.63
C ASP A 265 4.26 4.91 9.20
N GLY A 266 3.13 5.02 8.50
CA GLY A 266 3.08 5.60 7.17
C GLY A 266 3.61 4.70 6.05
N VAL A 267 4.12 3.51 6.37
CA VAL A 267 4.76 2.59 5.41
C VAL A 267 3.92 1.33 5.24
N HIS A 268 3.39 0.79 6.34
CA HIS A 268 2.70 -0.50 6.30
C HIS A 268 1.19 -0.33 6.15
N PRO A 269 0.52 -1.13 5.30
CA PRO A 269 -0.92 -1.22 5.31
C PRO A 269 -1.42 -1.87 6.60
N ASN A 270 -2.57 -1.41 7.09
CA ASN A 270 -3.29 -2.12 8.15
C ASN A 270 -4.23 -3.19 7.54
N ILE A 271 -5.10 -3.81 8.34
CA ILE A 271 -6.02 -4.84 7.85
C ILE A 271 -6.95 -4.39 6.70
N PHE A 272 -7.32 -3.11 6.63
CA PHE A 272 -8.10 -2.56 5.50
C PHE A 272 -7.23 -2.41 4.26
N GLY A 273 -6.01 -1.89 4.41
CA GLY A 273 -5.04 -1.83 3.32
C GLY A 273 -4.75 -3.22 2.76
N ASN A 274 -4.46 -4.20 3.61
CA ASN A 274 -4.23 -5.58 3.16
C ASN A 274 -5.42 -6.15 2.38
N PHE A 275 -6.65 -5.83 2.78
CA PHE A 275 -7.85 -6.26 2.04
C PHE A 275 -7.90 -5.63 0.65
N LEU A 276 -7.64 -4.33 0.53
CA LEU A 276 -7.55 -3.64 -0.75
C LEU A 276 -6.49 -4.28 -1.66
N LEU A 277 -5.26 -4.45 -1.16
CA LEU A 277 -4.15 -4.99 -1.94
C LEU A 277 -4.41 -6.43 -2.41
N ALA A 278 -5.08 -7.23 -1.58
CA ALA A 278 -5.48 -8.59 -1.96
C ALA A 278 -6.56 -8.59 -3.05
N ALA A 279 -7.60 -7.75 -2.91
CA ALA A 279 -8.66 -7.63 -3.90
C ALA A 279 -8.10 -7.13 -5.25
N SER A 280 -7.24 -6.11 -5.21
CA SER A 280 -6.66 -5.56 -6.43
C SER A 280 -5.69 -6.50 -7.12
N LEU A 281 -4.90 -7.27 -6.37
CA LEU A 281 -4.05 -8.29 -6.96
C LEU A 281 -4.88 -9.36 -7.69
N LEU A 282 -5.97 -9.83 -7.08
CA LEU A 282 -6.86 -10.82 -7.71
C LEU A 282 -7.52 -10.28 -8.98
N ASN A 283 -8.02 -9.04 -8.94
CA ASN A 283 -8.59 -8.38 -10.12
C ASN A 283 -7.53 -8.25 -11.24
N HIS A 284 -6.32 -7.78 -10.90
CA HIS A 284 -5.22 -7.57 -11.85
C HIS A 284 -4.81 -8.84 -12.59
N ILE A 285 -4.82 -9.99 -11.90
CA ILE A 285 -4.48 -11.28 -12.52
C ILE A 285 -5.68 -11.98 -13.17
N GLY A 286 -6.81 -11.27 -13.31
CA GLY A 286 -7.99 -11.71 -14.03
C GLY A 286 -8.89 -12.66 -13.26
N ILE A 287 -8.88 -12.61 -11.93
CA ILE A 287 -9.74 -13.45 -11.09
C ILE A 287 -10.92 -12.61 -10.62
N PRO A 288 -12.14 -12.88 -11.12
CA PRO A 288 -13.31 -12.15 -10.71
C PRO A 288 -13.64 -12.49 -9.26
N ILE A 289 -13.65 -11.47 -8.41
CA ILE A 289 -14.15 -11.57 -7.05
C ILE A 289 -15.49 -10.84 -7.00
N SER A 290 -16.49 -11.47 -6.42
CA SER A 290 -17.83 -10.92 -6.21
C SER A 290 -18.32 -11.11 -4.77
N ASN A 291 -17.74 -12.08 -4.06
CA ASN A 291 -18.02 -12.38 -2.67
C ASN A 291 -16.78 -12.19 -1.78
N TYR A 292 -16.97 -11.66 -0.58
CA TYR A 292 -15.96 -11.48 0.46
C TYR A 292 -16.55 -11.73 1.87
N ASP A 293 -17.54 -12.63 1.98
CA ASP A 293 -18.22 -12.99 3.22
C ASP A 293 -17.27 -13.47 4.32
N SER A 294 -16.31 -14.33 4.01
CA SER A 294 -15.33 -14.80 4.99
C SER A 294 -14.51 -13.64 5.54
N VAL A 295 -14.10 -12.70 4.69
CA VAL A 295 -13.38 -11.50 5.11
C VAL A 295 -14.25 -10.69 6.07
N LYS A 296 -15.51 -10.41 5.71
CA LYS A 296 -16.47 -9.72 6.60
C LYS A 296 -16.58 -10.40 7.96
N GLN A 297 -16.70 -11.72 7.99
CA GLN A 297 -16.81 -12.48 9.24
C GLN A 297 -15.56 -12.35 10.11
N GLU A 298 -14.36 -12.36 9.52
CA GLU A 298 -13.13 -12.12 10.27
C GLU A 298 -13.05 -10.71 10.86
N PHE A 299 -13.50 -9.68 10.12
CA PHE A 299 -13.57 -8.33 10.67
C PHE A 299 -14.57 -8.21 11.83
N LYS A 300 -15.73 -8.89 11.75
CA LYS A 300 -16.75 -8.90 12.82
C LYS A 300 -16.28 -9.61 14.09
N LYS A 301 -15.32 -10.54 13.99
CA LYS A 301 -14.72 -11.22 15.16
C LYS A 301 -13.75 -10.33 15.95
N LEU A 302 -13.25 -9.26 15.35
CA LEU A 302 -12.30 -8.37 16.02
C LEU A 302 -12.99 -7.66 17.19
N ARG A 303 -12.40 -7.76 18.38
CA ARG A 303 -12.91 -7.07 19.56
C ARG A 303 -12.59 -5.57 19.48
N PRO A 304 -13.36 -4.70 20.14
CA PRO A 304 -13.05 -3.29 20.27
C PRO A 304 -11.61 -2.97 20.70
N ALA A 305 -11.05 -3.79 21.60
CA ALA A 305 -9.69 -3.65 22.10
C ALA A 305 -8.59 -3.96 21.08
N SER A 306 -8.90 -4.70 20.00
CA SER A 306 -7.97 -4.91 18.87
C SER A 306 -7.91 -3.69 17.94
N TYR A 307 -8.86 -2.74 18.08
CA TYR A 307 -8.92 -1.53 17.25
C TYR A 307 -8.12 -0.35 17.77
N THR A 308 -7.63 -0.41 19.01
CA THR A 308 -6.72 0.62 19.55
C THR A 308 -5.36 0.61 18.85
N GLN A 309 -4.93 -0.54 18.32
CA GLN A 309 -3.78 -0.64 17.40
C GLN A 309 -4.09 -0.12 15.99
N LEU A 310 -5.37 -0.13 15.59
CA LEU A 310 -5.86 0.32 14.28
C LEU A 310 -6.32 1.79 14.26
N GLN A 311 -6.07 2.54 15.36
CA GLN A 311 -6.42 3.96 15.54
C GLN A 311 -7.93 4.29 15.47
N TRP A 312 -8.83 3.35 15.71
CA TRP A 312 -10.25 3.70 15.70
C TRP A 312 -10.62 4.37 17.02
N ALA A 313 -10.86 5.67 16.97
CA ALA A 313 -11.31 6.44 18.14
C ALA A 313 -12.67 5.96 18.68
N LYS A 314 -13.44 5.21 17.87
CA LYS A 314 -14.72 4.61 18.23
C LYS A 314 -14.86 3.24 17.55
N PRO A 315 -15.50 2.25 18.21
CA PRO A 315 -15.91 1.02 17.53
C PRO A 315 -16.74 1.34 16.27
N LEU A 316 -16.46 0.67 15.17
CA LEU A 316 -17.27 0.76 13.96
C LEU A 316 -18.57 -0.02 14.17
N SER A 317 -19.71 0.56 13.79
CA SER A 317 -20.94 -0.23 13.67
C SER A 317 -20.79 -1.22 12.51
N GLU A 318 -21.54 -2.32 12.54
CA GLU A 318 -21.51 -3.31 11.44
C GLU A 318 -21.84 -2.67 10.09
N ALA A 319 -22.86 -1.81 10.02
CA ALA A 319 -23.22 -1.11 8.79
C ALA A 319 -22.08 -0.23 8.26
N ARG A 320 -21.32 0.43 9.15
CA ARG A 320 -20.18 1.27 8.74
C ARG A 320 -19.00 0.41 8.28
N LEU A 321 -18.75 -0.71 8.95
CA LEU A 321 -17.74 -1.68 8.51
C LEU A 321 -18.08 -2.22 7.12
N GLU A 322 -19.34 -2.57 6.87
CA GLU A 322 -19.77 -3.07 5.55
C GLU A 322 -19.60 -2.02 4.45
N GLN A 323 -19.91 -0.75 4.73
CA GLN A 323 -19.65 0.35 3.79
C GLN A 323 -18.14 0.51 3.48
N ILE A 324 -17.29 0.47 4.51
CA ILE A 324 -15.83 0.56 4.34
C ILE A 324 -15.32 -0.59 3.45
N LEU A 325 -15.72 -1.83 3.77
CA LEU A 325 -15.29 -3.00 3.01
C LEU A 325 -15.82 -2.94 1.57
N GLN A 326 -17.07 -2.54 1.36
CA GLN A 326 -17.62 -2.38 0.01
C GLN A 326 -16.85 -1.32 -0.79
N THR A 327 -16.54 -0.16 -0.21
CA THR A 327 -15.75 0.89 -0.86
C THR A 327 -14.37 0.38 -1.26
N LEU A 328 -13.66 -0.31 -0.36
CA LEU A 328 -12.34 -0.86 -0.66
C LEU A 328 -12.38 -1.93 -1.73
N PHE A 329 -13.42 -2.76 -1.71
CA PHE A 329 -13.65 -3.78 -2.71
C PHE A 329 -13.90 -3.19 -4.10
N GLU A 330 -14.69 -2.12 -4.19
CA GLU A 330 -14.93 -1.39 -5.45
C GLU A 330 -13.64 -0.75 -5.98
N ILE A 331 -12.84 -0.13 -5.11
CA ILE A 331 -11.54 0.43 -5.50
C ILE A 331 -10.61 -0.68 -6.02
N GLY A 332 -10.50 -1.80 -5.30
CA GLY A 332 -9.65 -2.92 -5.71
C GLY A 332 -10.06 -3.54 -7.06
N ASN A 333 -11.36 -3.51 -7.40
CA ASN A 333 -11.89 -4.03 -8.66
C ASN A 333 -12.00 -2.98 -9.79
N SER A 334 -11.58 -1.73 -9.55
CA SER A 334 -11.68 -0.64 -10.55
C SER A 334 -10.47 -0.52 -11.49
N GLY A 335 -9.53 -1.48 -11.38
CA GLY A 335 -8.24 -1.50 -12.07
C GLY A 335 -8.30 -1.71 -13.58
#